data_AF-A0A957G6Y5-F1
#
_entry.id   AF-A0A957G6Y5-F1
#
_cell.length_a   1.000
_cell.length_b   1.000
_cell.length_c   1.000
_cell.angle_alpha   90.00
_cell.angle_beta   90.00
_cell.angle_gamma   90.00
#
_symmetry.space_group_name_H-M   'P 1'
#
loop_
_entity.id
_entity.type
_entity.pdbx_description
1 polymer ?
#
loop_
_entity_poly.entity_id
_entity_poly.type
_entity_poly.pdbx_seq_one_letter_code
_entity_poly.pdbx_strand_id
1 'polypeptide(L)'
;MKKSAAQPFTWPIIMVIVLLYAIAGVIVAWQVGPWTAVRQVIINGLIVLAWLWSAHKILADEAIPALPPIRQPAAELVYGFAIWCLAVAFAALWYAGVTWIPPTSVPVVMVGGVLALFLTRRYPPSALGLTKPTRRGWLAVTAVILVNFAAGALFQILPRDVQEASYAGDMAQQITGIGSVVLILLGLLLKAAIPEELLLRVTLQPRLAQFVSLGWAILLQAALFSTAHLPQHLIGYQEPPLLALASLLPLDNGLIAGYLWHRTRSLPLLLLAHLFAFPRFGI
;
A
#
# COMPACT_ATOMS: atom_id res chain seq x y z
N MET A 1 24.66 4.54 -25.19
CA MET A 1 23.24 4.13 -25.30
C MET A 1 22.66 3.99 -23.90
N LYS A 2 21.65 4.78 -23.51
CA LYS A 2 20.92 4.57 -22.25
C LYS A 2 20.14 3.26 -22.39
N LYS A 3 20.49 2.20 -21.65
CA LYS A 3 19.60 1.03 -21.51
C LYS A 3 18.31 1.56 -20.89
N SER A 4 17.19 1.51 -21.63
CA SER A 4 15.90 1.81 -21.03
C SER A 4 15.71 0.85 -19.86
N ALA A 5 15.49 1.37 -18.65
CA ALA A 5 15.17 0.52 -17.52
C ALA A 5 13.97 -0.35 -17.90
N ALA A 6 14.09 -1.67 -17.73
CA ALA A 6 13.03 -2.60 -18.07
C ALA A 6 11.73 -2.19 -17.37
N GLN A 7 10.63 -2.11 -18.12
CA GLN A 7 9.34 -1.78 -17.52
C GLN A 7 8.90 -2.90 -16.57
N PRO A 8 8.53 -2.59 -15.31
CA PRO A 8 8.18 -3.62 -14.34
C PRO A 8 6.89 -4.35 -14.71
N PHE A 9 5.91 -3.67 -15.29
CA PHE A 9 4.60 -4.25 -15.62
C PHE A 9 4.61 -4.87 -17.01
N THR A 10 5.04 -6.12 -17.09
CA THR A 10 4.94 -6.93 -18.31
C THR A 10 3.49 -7.35 -18.57
N TRP A 11 3.18 -7.80 -19.78
CA TRP A 11 1.84 -8.24 -20.16
C TRP A 11 1.23 -9.29 -19.20
N PRO A 12 1.96 -10.34 -18.77
CA PRO A 12 1.43 -11.30 -17.79
C PRO A 12 1.00 -10.65 -16.47
N ILE A 13 1.74 -9.65 -15.98
CA ILE A 13 1.41 -8.97 -14.73
C ILE A 13 0.16 -8.11 -14.90
N ILE A 14 0.07 -7.39 -16.03
CA ILE A 14 -1.13 -6.61 -16.37
C ILE A 14 -2.36 -7.53 -16.45
N MET A 15 -2.24 -8.70 -17.07
CA MET A 15 -3.32 -9.68 -17.13
C MET A 15 -3.76 -10.15 -15.74
N VAL A 16 -2.83 -10.41 -14.82
CA VAL A 16 -3.17 -10.79 -13.44
C VAL A 16 -3.91 -9.64 -12.74
N ILE A 17 -3.41 -8.40 -12.83
CA ILE A 17 -4.10 -7.24 -12.23
C ILE A 17 -5.53 -7.12 -12.78
N VAL A 18 -5.70 -7.16 -14.10
CA VAL A 18 -7.04 -7.09 -14.73
C VAL A 18 -7.95 -8.22 -14.26
N LEU A 19 -7.43 -9.45 -14.13
CA LEU A 19 -8.20 -10.59 -13.64
C LEU A 19 -8.64 -10.41 -12.18
N LEU A 20 -7.75 -9.92 -11.31
CA LEU A 20 -8.09 -9.65 -9.90
C LEU A 20 -9.22 -8.62 -9.78
N TYR A 21 -9.14 -7.53 -10.57
CA TYR A 21 -10.21 -6.53 -10.65
C TYR A 21 -11.50 -7.12 -11.21
N ALA A 22 -11.45 -7.94 -12.26
CA ALA A 22 -12.63 -8.56 -12.83
C ALA A 22 -13.33 -9.47 -11.82
N ILE A 23 -12.57 -10.29 -11.08
CA ILE A 23 -13.10 -11.16 -10.01
C ILE A 23 -13.73 -10.32 -8.89
N ALA A 24 -13.04 -9.29 -8.42
CA ALA A 24 -13.57 -8.37 -7.40
C ALA A 24 -14.88 -7.73 -7.87
N GLY A 25 -14.93 -7.24 -9.11
CA GLY A 25 -16.11 -6.61 -9.70
C GLY A 25 -17.30 -7.54 -9.78
N VAL A 26 -17.10 -8.79 -10.20
CA VAL A 26 -18.17 -9.80 -10.24
C VAL A 26 -18.71 -10.08 -8.84
N ILE A 27 -17.83 -10.26 -7.85
CA ILE A 27 -18.24 -10.51 -6.47
C ILE A 27 -19.06 -9.34 -5.92
N VAL A 28 -18.53 -8.11 -6.03
CA VAL A 28 -19.20 -6.91 -5.48
C VAL A 28 -20.52 -6.65 -6.20
N ALA A 29 -20.58 -6.83 -7.52
CA ALA A 29 -21.80 -6.64 -8.29
C ALA A 29 -22.90 -7.62 -7.88
N TRP A 30 -22.52 -8.87 -7.57
CA TRP A 30 -23.45 -9.89 -7.09
C TRP A 30 -23.91 -9.61 -5.66
N GLN A 31 -22.96 -9.34 -4.75
CA GLN A 31 -23.20 -9.32 -3.31
C GLN A 31 -23.79 -8.01 -2.80
N VAL A 32 -23.46 -6.88 -3.45
CA VAL A 32 -23.87 -5.53 -3.01
C VAL A 32 -24.70 -4.84 -4.06
N GLY A 33 -24.17 -4.75 -5.29
CA GLY A 33 -24.86 -4.08 -6.39
C GLY A 33 -23.92 -3.57 -7.48
N PRO A 34 -24.47 -3.30 -8.67
CA PRO A 34 -23.68 -2.90 -9.84
C PRO A 34 -23.03 -1.52 -9.66
N TRP A 35 -23.65 -0.58 -8.94
CA TRP A 35 -23.06 0.76 -8.76
C TRP A 35 -21.93 0.73 -7.75
N THR A 36 -22.02 -0.06 -6.69
CA THR A 36 -20.90 -0.30 -5.78
C THR A 36 -19.74 -0.96 -6.53
N ALA A 37 -19.99 -1.92 -7.42
CA ALA A 37 -18.93 -2.51 -8.25
C ALA A 37 -18.28 -1.48 -9.19
N VAL A 38 -19.07 -0.63 -9.85
CA VAL A 38 -18.55 0.48 -10.66
C VAL A 38 -17.65 1.37 -9.81
N ARG A 39 -18.11 1.82 -8.65
CA ARG A 39 -17.38 2.75 -7.78
C ARG A 39 -16.12 2.11 -7.21
N GLN A 40 -16.24 0.99 -6.52
CA GLN A 40 -15.16 0.38 -5.75
C GLN A 40 -14.17 -0.43 -6.60
N VAL A 41 -14.55 -0.87 -7.80
CA VAL A 41 -13.67 -1.70 -8.63
C VAL A 41 -13.29 -0.96 -9.90
N ILE A 42 -14.26 -0.52 -10.71
CA ILE A 42 -13.94 0.08 -12.02
C ILE A 42 -13.25 1.43 -11.84
N ILE A 43 -13.84 2.36 -11.07
CA ILE A 43 -13.25 3.68 -10.89
C ILE A 43 -11.91 3.58 -10.16
N ASN A 44 -11.79 2.72 -9.15
CA ASN A 44 -10.50 2.47 -8.47
C ASN A 44 -9.43 1.94 -9.43
N GLY A 45 -9.79 1.04 -10.35
CA GLY A 45 -8.88 0.56 -11.39
C GLY A 45 -8.41 1.67 -12.32
N LEU A 46 -9.31 2.58 -12.71
CA LEU A 46 -8.96 3.76 -13.50
C LEU A 46 -8.05 4.72 -12.73
N ILE A 47 -8.26 4.89 -11.43
CA ILE A 47 -7.40 5.71 -10.56
C ILE A 47 -5.99 5.12 -10.50
N VAL A 48 -5.86 3.82 -10.24
CA VAL A 48 -4.57 3.13 -10.19
C VAL A 48 -3.84 3.21 -11.53
N LEU A 49 -4.56 3.04 -12.64
CA LEU A 49 -4.02 3.25 -13.98
C LEU A 49 -3.50 4.68 -14.16
N ALA A 50 -4.28 5.69 -13.75
CA ALA A 50 -3.88 7.09 -13.84
C ALA A 50 -2.67 7.41 -12.94
N TRP A 51 -2.58 6.82 -11.75
CA TRP A 51 -1.41 6.91 -10.88
C TRP A 51 -0.16 6.32 -11.50
N LEU A 52 -0.22 5.07 -11.96
CA LEU A 52 0.91 4.39 -12.58
C LEU A 52 1.35 5.10 -13.86
N TRP A 53 0.39 5.53 -14.69
CA TRP A 53 0.68 6.25 -15.92
C TRP A 53 1.35 7.61 -15.67
N SER A 54 0.80 8.43 -14.77
CA SER A 54 1.37 9.74 -14.45
C SER A 54 2.75 9.63 -13.80
N ALA A 55 2.91 8.75 -12.81
CA ALA A 55 4.19 8.48 -12.19
C ALA A 55 5.21 7.96 -13.22
N HIS A 56 4.80 7.05 -14.11
CA HIS A 56 5.69 6.55 -15.16
C HIS A 56 6.13 7.66 -16.11
N LYS A 57 5.20 8.47 -16.61
CA LYS A 57 5.51 9.57 -17.53
C LYS A 57 6.47 10.59 -16.92
N ILE A 58 6.27 10.96 -15.66
CA ILE A 58 7.11 11.94 -14.96
C ILE A 58 8.51 11.37 -14.67
N LEU A 59 8.58 10.11 -14.25
CA LEU A 59 9.81 9.50 -13.77
C LEU A 59 10.59 8.75 -14.86
N ALA A 60 10.06 8.55 -16.07
CA ALA A 60 10.63 7.65 -17.10
C ALA A 60 12.13 7.88 -17.36
N ASP A 61 12.55 9.14 -17.48
CA ASP A 61 13.95 9.49 -17.81
C ASP A 61 14.86 9.64 -16.59
N GLU A 62 14.31 9.53 -15.39
CA GLU A 62 15.06 9.67 -14.15
C GLU A 62 15.87 8.41 -13.87
N ALA A 63 17.14 8.59 -13.49
CA ALA A 63 17.99 7.50 -13.09
C ALA A 63 17.47 6.89 -11.78
N ILE A 64 17.33 5.57 -11.74
CA ILE A 64 16.92 4.86 -10.52
C ILE A 64 18.09 4.94 -9.52
N PRO A 65 17.88 5.46 -8.30
CA PRO A 65 18.93 5.48 -7.29
C PRO A 65 19.40 4.06 -6.96
N ALA A 66 20.72 3.87 -6.88
CA ALA A 66 21.29 2.57 -6.51
C ALA A 66 21.04 2.30 -5.02
N LEU A 67 20.60 1.08 -4.72
CA LEU A 67 20.56 0.57 -3.34
C LEU A 67 21.85 -0.21 -3.03
N PRO A 68 22.27 -0.23 -1.76
CA PRO A 68 23.31 -1.16 -1.32
C PRO A 68 22.92 -2.61 -1.65
N PRO A 69 23.91 -3.47 -1.96
CA PRO A 69 23.63 -4.88 -2.25
C PRO A 69 23.04 -5.58 -1.02
N ILE A 70 22.07 -6.46 -1.26
CA ILE A 70 21.45 -7.27 -0.21
C ILE A 70 22.42 -8.40 0.17
N ARG A 71 22.75 -8.51 1.45
CA ARG A 71 23.81 -9.40 1.94
C ARG A 71 23.40 -10.86 1.97
N GLN A 72 22.19 -11.16 2.46
CA GLN A 72 21.69 -12.53 2.54
C GLN A 72 20.22 -12.60 2.08
N PRO A 73 19.95 -12.50 0.77
CA PRO A 73 18.59 -12.33 0.24
C PRO A 73 17.55 -13.29 0.82
N ALA A 74 17.86 -14.59 0.89
CA ALA A 74 16.91 -15.60 1.35
C ALA A 74 16.63 -15.48 2.85
N ALA A 75 17.68 -15.39 3.68
CA ALA A 75 17.52 -15.28 5.13
C ALA A 75 16.83 -13.97 5.54
N GLU A 76 17.16 -12.85 4.88
CA GLU A 76 16.52 -11.57 5.13
C GLU A 76 15.06 -11.54 4.67
N LEU A 77 14.73 -12.26 3.58
CA LEU A 77 13.35 -12.41 3.12
C LEU A 77 12.52 -13.25 4.10
N VAL A 78 13.04 -14.39 4.57
CA VAL A 78 12.40 -15.22 5.60
C VAL A 78 12.17 -14.41 6.88
N TYR A 79 13.16 -13.62 7.31
CA TYR A 79 13.03 -12.76 8.47
C TYR A 79 11.95 -11.69 8.28
N GLY A 80 11.89 -11.03 7.11
CA GLY A 80 10.83 -10.09 6.78
C GLY A 80 9.44 -10.72 6.80
N PHE A 81 9.30 -11.95 6.27
CA PHE A 81 8.04 -12.69 6.33
C PHE A 81 7.64 -13.06 7.75
N ALA A 82 8.60 -13.44 8.61
CA ALA A 82 8.33 -13.71 10.01
C ALA A 82 7.79 -12.47 10.74
N ILE A 83 8.37 -11.29 10.48
CA ILE A 83 7.86 -10.01 11.01
C ILE A 83 6.43 -9.75 10.52
N TRP A 84 6.18 -9.93 9.22
CA TRP A 84 4.86 -9.72 8.63
C TRP A 84 3.81 -10.65 9.23
N CYS A 85 4.10 -11.95 9.33
CA CYS A 85 3.18 -12.92 9.96
C CYS A 85 2.89 -12.57 11.42
N LEU A 86 3.91 -12.16 12.19
CA LEU A 86 3.73 -11.77 13.59
C LEU A 86 2.87 -10.50 13.72
N ALA A 87 3.09 -9.51 12.85
CA ALA A 87 2.28 -8.29 12.80
C ALA A 87 0.80 -8.60 12.49
N VAL A 88 0.54 -9.45 11.49
CA VAL A 88 -0.82 -9.89 11.12
C VAL A 88 -1.48 -10.68 12.25
N ALA A 89 -0.74 -11.57 12.91
CA ALA A 89 -1.25 -12.32 14.07
C ALA A 89 -1.63 -11.39 15.24
N PHE A 90 -0.80 -10.39 15.54
CA PHE A 90 -1.11 -9.40 16.56
C PHE A 90 -2.32 -8.53 16.20
N ALA A 91 -2.44 -8.11 14.94
CA ALA A 91 -3.62 -7.40 14.46
C ALA A 91 -4.88 -8.27 14.61
N ALA A 92 -4.83 -9.55 14.23
CA ALA A 92 -5.95 -10.47 14.36
C ALA A 92 -6.39 -10.68 15.82
N LEU A 93 -5.44 -10.87 16.73
CA LEU A 93 -5.73 -10.99 18.16
C LEU A 93 -6.33 -9.68 18.72
N TRP A 94 -5.81 -8.52 18.30
CA TRP A 94 -6.36 -7.23 18.68
C TRP A 94 -7.82 -7.07 18.22
N TYR A 95 -8.13 -7.36 16.96
CA TYR A 95 -9.51 -7.33 16.45
C TYR A 95 -10.41 -8.36 17.12
N ALA A 96 -9.86 -9.49 17.59
CA ALA A 96 -10.59 -10.49 18.37
C ALA A 96 -10.87 -10.06 19.83
N GLY A 97 -10.50 -8.84 20.23
CA GLY A 97 -10.74 -8.31 21.56
C GLY A 97 -9.72 -8.73 22.61
N VAL A 98 -8.54 -9.23 22.19
CA VAL A 98 -7.47 -9.62 23.10
C VAL A 98 -6.75 -8.38 23.64
N THR A 99 -7.16 -7.94 24.83
CA THR A 99 -6.73 -6.65 25.42
C THR A 99 -5.33 -6.62 26.01
N TRP A 100 -4.70 -7.78 26.28
CA TRP A 100 -3.33 -7.81 26.81
C TRP A 100 -2.26 -7.52 25.76
N ILE A 101 -2.61 -7.46 24.47
CA ILE A 101 -1.72 -7.03 23.40
C ILE A 101 -1.89 -5.51 23.25
N PRO A 102 -0.87 -4.70 23.55
CA PRO A 102 -0.97 -3.26 23.33
C PRO A 102 -1.25 -2.91 21.86
N PRO A 103 -2.02 -1.85 21.56
CA PRO A 103 -2.23 -1.39 20.19
C PRO A 103 -0.93 -0.96 19.48
N THR A 104 0.15 -0.72 20.24
CA THR A 104 1.47 -0.42 19.71
C THR A 104 2.27 -1.66 19.31
N SER A 105 1.78 -2.87 19.59
CA SER A 105 2.52 -4.12 19.31
C SER A 105 2.80 -4.31 17.82
N VAL A 106 1.83 -4.02 16.96
CA VAL A 106 1.98 -4.14 15.49
C VAL A 106 3.09 -3.22 14.97
N PRO A 107 3.04 -1.88 15.18
CA PRO A 107 4.10 -1.01 14.70
C PRO A 107 5.47 -1.30 15.35
N VAL A 108 5.50 -1.71 16.62
CA VAL A 108 6.75 -2.11 17.30
C VAL A 108 7.38 -3.34 16.65
N VAL A 109 6.59 -4.37 16.35
CA VAL A 109 7.10 -5.58 15.66
C VAL A 109 7.64 -5.23 14.27
N MET A 110 6.89 -4.45 13.49
CA MET A 110 7.27 -4.10 12.14
C MET A 110 8.52 -3.21 12.11
N VAL A 111 8.49 -2.07 12.78
CA VAL A 111 9.60 -1.12 12.79
C VAL A 111 10.79 -1.68 13.54
N GLY A 112 10.58 -2.26 14.73
CA GLY A 112 11.63 -2.85 15.54
C GLY A 112 12.33 -4.01 14.84
N GLY A 113 11.57 -4.90 14.18
CA GLY A 113 12.11 -5.99 13.39
C GLY A 113 12.95 -5.49 12.20
N VAL A 114 12.42 -4.53 11.44
CA VAL A 114 13.17 -3.93 10.31
C VAL A 114 14.45 -3.25 10.81
N LEU A 115 14.39 -2.46 11.88
CA LEU A 115 15.57 -1.80 12.44
C LEU A 115 16.59 -2.82 12.97
N ALA A 116 16.15 -3.89 13.63
CA ALA A 116 17.03 -4.96 14.09
C ALA A 116 17.76 -5.62 12.91
N LEU A 117 17.05 -5.93 11.82
CA LEU A 117 17.68 -6.43 10.60
C LEU A 117 18.72 -5.44 10.06
N PHE A 118 18.37 -4.17 9.95
CA PHE A 118 19.24 -3.17 9.34
C PHE A 118 20.49 -2.88 10.17
N LEU A 119 20.36 -2.84 11.49
CA LEU A 119 21.47 -2.62 12.42
C LEU A 119 22.38 -3.85 12.50
N THR A 120 21.83 -5.05 12.67
CA THR A 120 22.63 -6.29 12.74
C THR A 120 23.37 -6.58 11.43
N ARG A 121 22.76 -6.25 10.29
CA ARG A 121 23.38 -6.33 8.97
C ARG A 121 24.11 -5.04 8.58
N ARG A 122 24.28 -4.07 9.46
CA ARG A 122 25.04 -2.82 9.23
C ARG A 122 24.73 -2.16 7.88
N TYR A 123 23.45 -2.09 7.51
CA TYR A 123 23.03 -1.36 6.33
C TYR A 123 23.17 0.16 6.56
N PRO A 124 23.59 0.94 5.56
CA PRO A 124 23.65 2.39 5.70
C PRO A 124 22.22 2.98 5.76
N PRO A 125 22.05 4.20 6.31
CA PRO A 125 20.73 4.87 6.34
C PRO A 125 20.07 5.03 4.96
N SER A 126 20.86 5.13 3.89
CA SER A 126 20.34 5.17 2.51
C SER A 126 19.59 3.89 2.11
N ALA A 127 19.90 2.74 2.71
CA ALA A 127 19.18 1.50 2.49
C ALA A 127 17.74 1.56 3.03
N LEU A 128 17.48 2.39 4.05
CA LEU A 128 16.14 2.64 4.58
C LEU A 128 15.32 3.58 3.68
N GLY A 129 15.89 4.02 2.54
CA GLY A 129 15.25 4.99 1.68
C GLY A 129 15.31 6.42 2.21
N LEU A 130 16.20 6.70 3.17
CA LEU A 130 16.48 8.07 3.64
C LEU A 130 17.35 8.82 2.62
N THR A 131 16.84 8.90 1.40
CA THR A 131 17.46 9.55 0.25
C THR A 131 16.74 10.86 -0.05
N LYS A 132 17.49 11.86 -0.51
CA LYS A 132 16.92 13.16 -0.87
C LYS A 132 15.99 12.99 -2.08
N PRO A 133 14.70 13.34 -1.97
CA PRO A 133 13.79 13.27 -3.10
C PRO A 133 14.22 14.22 -4.22
N THR A 134 14.00 13.80 -5.46
CA THR A 134 14.23 14.65 -6.63
C THR A 134 13.00 15.50 -6.95
N ARG A 135 13.16 16.55 -7.78
CA ARG A 135 12.02 17.39 -8.21
C ARG A 135 10.96 16.59 -8.95
N ARG A 136 11.36 15.64 -9.81
CA ARG A 136 10.45 14.76 -10.54
C ARG A 136 9.78 13.76 -9.60
N GLY A 137 10.49 13.25 -8.59
CA GLY A 137 9.93 12.46 -7.50
C GLY A 137 8.80 13.19 -6.76
N TRP A 138 9.04 14.44 -6.37
CA TRP A 138 8.01 15.30 -5.77
C TRP A 138 6.80 15.48 -6.69
N LEU A 139 7.04 15.83 -7.96
CA LEU A 139 5.97 16.03 -8.93
C LEU A 139 5.13 14.76 -9.14
N ALA A 140 5.76 13.58 -9.17
CA ALA A 140 5.07 12.31 -9.31
C ALA A 140 4.15 12.02 -8.12
N VAL A 141 4.62 12.24 -6.88
CA VAL A 141 3.78 12.07 -5.68
C VAL A 141 2.64 13.10 -5.67
N THR A 142 2.91 14.36 -6.00
CA THR A 142 1.86 15.37 -6.11
C THR A 142 0.81 14.99 -7.15
N ALA A 143 1.21 14.48 -8.32
CA ALA A 143 0.27 14.01 -9.34
C ALA A 143 -0.63 12.88 -8.83
N VAL A 144 -0.05 11.90 -8.12
CA VAL A 144 -0.81 10.80 -7.49
C VAL A 144 -1.83 11.34 -6.48
N ILE A 145 -1.43 12.27 -5.61
CA ILE A 145 -2.31 12.92 -4.64
C ILE A 145 -3.45 13.68 -5.33
N LEU A 146 -3.14 14.44 -6.39
CA LEU A 146 -4.15 15.20 -7.13
C LEU A 146 -5.16 14.30 -7.84
N VAL A 147 -4.70 13.20 -8.45
CA VAL A 147 -5.61 12.18 -9.02
C VAL A 147 -6.52 11.61 -7.93
N ASN A 148 -5.99 11.33 -6.73
CA ASN A 148 -6.80 10.84 -5.62
C ASN A 148 -7.87 11.87 -5.22
N PHE A 149 -7.49 13.14 -5.09
CA PHE A 149 -8.42 14.22 -4.75
C PHE A 149 -9.52 14.37 -5.80
N ALA A 150 -9.14 14.41 -7.09
CA ALA A 150 -10.08 14.52 -8.20
C ALA A 150 -11.08 13.36 -8.21
N ALA A 151 -10.59 12.15 -7.99
CA ALA A 151 -11.48 11.01 -7.92
C ALA A 151 -12.37 11.06 -6.65
N GLY A 152 -11.94 11.69 -5.56
CA GLY A 152 -12.77 11.88 -4.37
C GLY A 152 -14.00 12.71 -4.68
N ALA A 153 -13.82 13.79 -5.47
CA ALA A 153 -14.93 14.58 -6.01
C ALA A 153 -15.82 13.74 -6.95
N LEU A 154 -15.23 12.91 -7.82
CA LEU A 154 -15.98 12.00 -8.70
C LEU A 154 -16.90 11.05 -7.91
N PHE A 155 -16.45 10.52 -6.76
CA PHE A 155 -17.28 9.61 -5.95
C PHE A 155 -18.47 10.29 -5.27
N GLN A 156 -18.48 11.62 -5.18
CA GLN A 156 -19.63 12.37 -4.65
C GLN A 156 -20.77 12.48 -5.66
N ILE A 157 -20.46 12.42 -6.96
CA ILE A 157 -21.47 12.53 -8.03
C ILE A 157 -21.95 11.18 -8.56
N LEU A 158 -21.23 10.08 -8.26
CA LEU A 158 -21.63 8.74 -8.69
C LEU A 158 -22.82 8.21 -7.86
N PRO A 159 -23.80 7.53 -8.51
CA PRO A 159 -24.92 6.91 -7.80
C PRO A 159 -24.46 5.94 -6.72
N ARG A 160 -25.16 5.92 -5.58
CA ARG A 160 -24.90 4.98 -4.48
C ARG A 160 -25.98 3.91 -4.46
N ASP A 161 -25.59 2.66 -4.23
CA ASP A 161 -26.56 1.61 -3.93
C ASP A 161 -27.14 1.80 -2.52
N VAL A 162 -28.39 1.36 -2.32
CA VAL A 162 -29.17 1.61 -1.08
C VAL A 162 -28.52 1.00 0.17
N GLN A 163 -27.62 0.02 0.00
CA GLN A 163 -26.97 -0.74 1.08
C GLN A 163 -25.55 -0.27 1.44
N GLU A 164 -25.08 0.88 0.98
CA GLU A 164 -23.77 1.38 1.43
C GLU A 164 -23.81 1.79 2.91
N ALA A 165 -23.49 0.84 3.79
CA ALA A 165 -23.16 1.10 5.18
C ALA A 165 -22.01 2.13 5.20
N SER A 166 -22.29 3.29 5.79
CA SER A 166 -21.37 4.43 5.77
C SER A 166 -20.25 4.24 6.80
N TYR A 167 -19.25 3.40 6.49
CA TYR A 167 -18.01 3.31 7.30
C TYR A 167 -17.23 4.64 7.30
N ALA A 168 -17.49 5.52 6.34
CA ALA A 168 -16.87 6.85 6.21
C ALA A 168 -17.30 7.87 7.30
N GLY A 169 -18.25 7.53 8.17
CA GLY A 169 -18.76 8.43 9.22
C GLY A 169 -17.76 8.73 10.34
N ASP A 170 -16.78 7.87 10.57
CA ASP A 170 -15.97 7.91 11.80
C ASP A 170 -14.88 9.01 11.75
N MET A 171 -14.14 9.14 10.64
CA MET A 171 -13.07 10.14 10.55
C MET A 171 -13.59 11.58 10.46
N ALA A 172 -14.71 11.83 9.76
CA ALA A 172 -15.28 13.17 9.65
C ALA A 172 -15.76 13.71 11.00
N GLN A 173 -16.24 12.82 11.88
CA GLN A 173 -16.66 13.16 13.24
C GLN A 173 -15.48 13.39 14.21
N GLN A 174 -14.31 12.81 13.89
CA GLN A 174 -13.08 12.99 14.68
C GLN A 174 -12.34 14.30 14.36
N ILE A 175 -12.68 14.98 13.26
CA ILE A 175 -12.07 16.26 12.86
C ILE A 175 -12.80 17.42 13.54
N THR A 176 -12.37 17.76 14.77
CA THR A 176 -12.92 18.87 15.56
C THR A 176 -12.14 20.18 15.41
N GLY A 177 -11.00 20.15 14.73
CA GLY A 177 -10.16 21.32 14.46
C GLY A 177 -8.75 20.95 13.96
N ILE A 178 -7.90 21.95 13.72
CA ILE A 178 -6.54 21.75 13.16
C ILE A 178 -5.72 20.77 14.02
N GLY A 179 -5.81 20.86 15.35
CA GLY A 179 -5.11 19.95 16.26
C GLY A 179 -5.48 18.48 16.06
N SER A 180 -6.78 18.17 15.87
CA SER A 180 -7.24 16.80 15.60
C SER A 180 -6.71 16.27 14.26
N VAL A 181 -6.64 17.10 13.22
CA VAL A 181 -6.06 16.73 11.92
C VAL A 181 -4.58 16.37 12.08
N VAL A 182 -3.82 17.19 12.81
CA VAL A 182 -2.39 16.92 13.06
C VAL A 182 -2.20 15.61 13.83
N LEU A 183 -3.02 15.36 14.86
CA LEU A 183 -2.95 14.12 15.64
C LEU A 183 -3.34 12.89 14.82
N ILE A 184 -4.36 12.98 13.97
CA ILE A 184 -4.74 11.90 13.04
C ILE A 184 -3.60 11.61 12.06
N LEU A 185 -3.03 12.65 11.43
CA LEU A 185 -1.92 12.47 10.50
C LEU A 185 -0.69 11.87 11.19
N LEU A 186 -0.36 12.30 12.41
CA LEU A 186 0.73 11.72 13.18
C LEU A 186 0.44 10.27 13.58
N GLY A 187 -0.81 9.97 13.95
CA GLY A 187 -1.27 8.62 14.25
C GLY A 187 -1.13 7.69 13.06
N LEU A 188 -1.64 8.09 11.89
CA LEU A 188 -1.50 7.36 10.62
C LEU A 188 -0.04 7.18 10.23
N LEU A 189 0.77 8.23 10.40
CA LEU A 189 2.20 8.18 10.08
C LEU A 189 2.93 7.12 10.91
N LEU A 190 2.71 7.11 12.23
CA LEU A 190 3.44 6.25 13.15
C LEU A 190 2.88 4.82 13.22
N LYS A 191 1.58 4.64 13.06
CA LYS A 191 0.91 3.34 13.23
C LYS A 191 0.73 2.57 11.92
N ALA A 192 0.64 3.26 10.77
CA ALA A 192 0.43 2.65 9.47
C ALA A 192 1.59 2.95 8.51
N ALA A 193 1.75 4.21 8.09
CA ALA A 193 2.64 4.55 6.97
C ALA A 193 4.11 4.15 7.20
N ILE A 194 4.71 4.52 8.34
CA ILE A 194 6.12 4.15 8.63
C ILE A 194 6.28 2.62 8.74
N PRO A 195 5.53 1.92 9.60
CA PRO A 195 5.62 0.46 9.73
C PRO A 195 5.47 -0.27 8.39
N GLU A 196 4.44 0.06 7.62
CA GLU A 196 4.08 -0.64 6.39
C GLU A 196 5.05 -0.36 5.26
N GLU A 197 5.46 0.90 5.06
CA GLU A 197 6.43 1.23 4.02
C GLU A 197 7.83 0.66 4.33
N LEU A 198 8.25 0.67 5.60
CA LEU A 198 9.53 0.08 6.01
C LEU A 198 9.55 -1.44 5.82
N LEU A 199 8.50 -2.14 6.24
CA LEU A 199 8.47 -3.60 6.11
C LEU A 199 8.24 -4.03 4.66
N LEU A 200 7.23 -3.50 4.00
CA LEU A 200 6.78 -4.02 2.72
C LEU A 200 7.63 -3.49 1.57
N ARG A 201 7.86 -2.18 1.51
CA ARG A 201 8.52 -1.54 0.35
C ARG A 201 10.03 -1.51 0.55
N VAL A 202 10.51 -1.04 1.68
CA VAL A 202 11.96 -0.94 1.95
C VAL A 202 12.57 -2.32 2.19
N THR A 203 11.88 -3.21 2.92
CA THR A 203 12.42 -4.51 3.30
C THR A 203 12.06 -5.62 2.31
N LEU A 204 10.79 -6.01 2.21
CA LEU A 204 10.39 -7.21 1.47
C LEU A 204 10.55 -7.07 -0.05
N GLN A 205 10.09 -5.99 -0.67
CA GLN A 205 10.10 -5.87 -2.15
C GLN A 205 11.50 -6.02 -2.78
N PRO A 206 12.59 -5.36 -2.33
CA PRO A 206 13.92 -5.55 -2.90
C PRO A 206 14.46 -6.97 -2.74
N ARG A 207 14.06 -7.65 -1.66
CA ARG A 207 14.48 -9.03 -1.34
C ARG A 207 13.71 -10.04 -2.19
N LEU A 208 12.41 -9.83 -2.40
CA LEU A 208 11.61 -10.57 -3.38
C LEU A 208 12.18 -10.42 -4.80
N ALA A 209 12.60 -9.21 -5.17
CA ALA A 209 13.19 -8.92 -6.49
C ALA A 209 14.56 -9.59 -6.72
N GLN A 210 15.14 -10.26 -5.72
CA GLN A 210 16.32 -11.12 -5.92
C GLN A 210 15.96 -12.51 -6.48
N PHE A 211 14.70 -12.92 -6.36
CA PHE A 211 14.24 -14.27 -6.72
C PHE A 211 13.22 -14.28 -7.86
N VAL A 212 12.52 -13.16 -8.07
CA VAL A 212 11.55 -13.00 -9.15
C VAL A 212 11.78 -11.70 -9.89
N SER A 213 11.20 -11.56 -11.09
CA SER A 213 11.26 -10.28 -11.81
C SER A 213 10.65 -9.16 -10.97
N LEU A 214 11.15 -7.93 -11.14
CA LEU A 214 10.71 -6.77 -10.37
C LEU A 214 9.18 -6.57 -10.35
N GLY A 215 8.51 -6.79 -11.48
CA GLY A 215 7.07 -6.64 -11.54
C GLY A 215 6.32 -7.65 -10.68
N TRP A 216 6.76 -8.92 -10.69
CA TRP A 216 6.24 -9.95 -9.78
C TRP A 216 6.55 -9.61 -8.31
N ALA A 217 7.72 -9.04 -8.01
CA ALA A 217 8.04 -8.60 -6.65
C ALA A 217 7.10 -7.47 -6.16
N ILE A 218 6.75 -6.51 -7.04
CA ILE A 218 5.76 -5.46 -6.74
C ILE A 218 4.38 -6.08 -6.52
N LEU A 219 3.94 -6.98 -7.40
CA LEU A 219 2.63 -7.61 -7.30
C LEU A 219 2.49 -8.47 -6.04
N LEU A 220 3.49 -9.30 -5.73
CA LEU A 220 3.51 -10.12 -4.50
C LEU A 220 3.55 -9.25 -3.25
N GLN A 221 4.34 -8.17 -3.24
CA GLN A 221 4.33 -7.22 -2.13
C GLN A 221 2.96 -6.56 -1.97
N ALA A 222 2.31 -6.17 -3.07
CA ALA A 222 0.99 -5.58 -3.04
C ALA A 222 -0.06 -6.58 -2.48
N ALA A 223 0.04 -7.85 -2.85
CA ALA A 223 -0.80 -8.90 -2.28
C ALA A 223 -0.57 -9.08 -0.77
N LEU A 224 0.68 -9.07 -0.29
CA LEU A 224 1.00 -9.12 1.15
C LEU A 224 0.47 -7.90 1.91
N PHE A 225 0.50 -6.73 1.28
CA PHE A 225 -0.11 -5.53 1.84
C PHE A 225 -1.61 -5.73 2.01
N SER A 226 -2.32 -6.09 0.94
CA SER A 226 -3.77 -6.30 1.00
C SER A 226 -4.15 -7.40 2.01
N THR A 227 -3.50 -8.56 1.97
CA THR A 227 -3.84 -9.67 2.88
C THR A 227 -3.54 -9.38 4.35
N ALA A 228 -2.67 -8.41 4.66
CA ALA A 228 -2.47 -7.95 6.04
C ALA A 228 -3.73 -7.33 6.66
N HIS A 229 -4.67 -6.86 5.84
CA HIS A 229 -5.94 -6.27 6.26
C HIS A 229 -7.06 -7.31 6.38
N LEU A 230 -6.80 -8.57 6.05
CA LEU A 230 -7.79 -9.63 6.18
C LEU A 230 -8.38 -9.76 7.60
N PRO A 231 -7.59 -9.63 8.70
CA PRO A 231 -8.16 -9.65 10.04
C PRO A 231 -9.12 -8.48 10.31
N GLN A 232 -8.85 -7.29 9.76
CA GLN A 232 -9.74 -6.13 9.88
C GLN A 232 -11.08 -6.43 9.23
N HIS A 233 -11.10 -6.94 8.00
CA HIS A 233 -12.35 -7.26 7.29
C HIS A 233 -13.12 -8.41 7.96
N LEU A 234 -12.45 -9.53 8.26
CA LEU A 234 -13.14 -10.73 8.76
C LEU A 234 -13.49 -10.67 10.25
N ILE A 235 -12.64 -10.07 11.08
CA ILE A 235 -12.81 -10.08 12.54
C ILE A 235 -13.35 -8.73 13.00
N GLY A 236 -12.72 -7.63 12.56
CA GLY A 236 -13.10 -6.28 12.95
C GLY A 236 -14.46 -5.87 12.38
N TYR A 237 -14.63 -5.96 11.07
CA TYR A 237 -15.84 -5.58 10.36
C TYR A 237 -16.86 -6.72 10.22
N GLN A 238 -16.44 -7.96 10.48
CA GLN A 238 -17.28 -9.15 10.35
C GLN A 238 -17.89 -9.29 8.94
N GLU A 239 -17.15 -8.85 7.92
CA GLU A 239 -17.59 -8.94 6.54
C GLU A 239 -17.75 -10.40 6.10
N PRO A 240 -18.74 -10.70 5.22
CA PRO A 240 -18.81 -12.00 4.56
C PRO A 240 -17.48 -12.34 3.87
N PRO A 241 -16.94 -13.57 3.99
CA PRO A 241 -15.60 -13.90 3.50
C PRO A 241 -15.36 -13.58 2.02
N LEU A 242 -16.40 -13.72 1.19
CA LEU A 242 -16.32 -13.42 -0.23
C LEU A 242 -16.20 -11.90 -0.49
N LEU A 243 -16.90 -11.07 0.29
CA LEU A 243 -16.78 -9.62 0.22
C LEU A 243 -15.43 -9.14 0.74
N ALA A 244 -14.96 -9.69 1.86
CA ALA A 244 -13.62 -9.42 2.38
C ALA A 244 -12.55 -9.75 1.33
N LEU A 245 -12.67 -10.89 0.63
CA LEU A 245 -11.78 -11.23 -0.47
C LEU A 245 -11.84 -10.17 -1.60
N ALA A 246 -13.04 -9.79 -2.03
CA ALA A 246 -13.21 -8.81 -3.11
C ALA A 246 -12.62 -7.43 -2.77
N SER A 247 -12.72 -6.98 -1.51
CA SER A 247 -12.10 -5.73 -1.03
C SER A 247 -10.57 -5.75 -1.12
N LEU A 248 -9.95 -6.94 -1.03
CA LEU A 248 -8.50 -7.08 -1.00
C LEU A 248 -7.85 -7.34 -2.38
N LEU A 249 -8.63 -7.82 -3.35
CA LEU A 249 -8.16 -8.16 -4.70
C LEU A 249 -7.64 -6.97 -5.54
N PRO A 250 -8.16 -5.73 -5.42
CA PRO A 250 -7.70 -4.61 -6.25
C PRO A 250 -6.21 -4.19 -6.09
N LEU A 251 -5.50 -4.57 -5.02
CA LEU A 251 -4.05 -4.35 -4.81
C LEU A 251 -3.54 -2.88 -4.98
N ASP A 252 -4.45 -1.90 -5.01
CA ASP A 252 -4.25 -0.51 -5.46
C ASP A 252 -2.99 0.16 -4.88
N ASN A 253 -2.97 0.34 -3.56
CA ASN A 253 -1.91 1.04 -2.83
C ASN A 253 -0.57 0.32 -2.95
N GLY A 254 -0.59 -1.01 -2.96
CA GLY A 254 0.60 -1.83 -3.09
C GLY A 254 1.28 -1.64 -4.45
N LEU A 255 0.51 -1.60 -5.53
CA LEU A 255 1.04 -1.45 -6.89
C LEU A 255 1.74 -0.09 -7.08
N ILE A 256 1.07 1.00 -6.72
CA ILE A 256 1.64 2.35 -6.89
C ILE A 256 2.81 2.60 -5.92
N ALA A 257 2.71 2.19 -4.65
CA ALA A 257 3.80 2.32 -3.70
C ALA A 257 5.02 1.53 -4.15
N GLY A 258 4.82 0.28 -4.61
CA GLY A 258 5.92 -0.55 -5.09
C GLY A 258 6.60 0.03 -6.33
N TYR A 259 5.84 0.65 -7.23
CA TYR A 259 6.38 1.38 -8.38
C TYR A 259 7.17 2.64 -7.97
N LEU A 260 6.57 3.50 -7.13
CA LEU A 260 7.22 4.71 -6.63
C LEU A 260 8.50 4.39 -5.86
N TRP A 261 8.48 3.35 -5.03
CA TRP A 261 9.67 2.86 -4.34
C TRP A 261 10.75 2.49 -5.33
N HIS A 262 10.43 1.64 -6.32
CA HIS A 262 11.39 1.21 -7.32
C HIS A 262 12.05 2.39 -8.03
N ARG A 263 11.27 3.40 -8.43
CA ARG A 263 11.78 4.55 -9.19
C ARG A 263 12.55 5.56 -8.35
N THR A 264 12.12 5.81 -7.13
CA THR A 264 12.63 6.93 -6.31
C THR A 264 13.53 6.51 -5.17
N ARG A 265 13.40 5.28 -4.67
CA ARG A 265 14.10 4.77 -3.47
C ARG A 265 14.04 5.74 -2.28
N SER A 266 12.92 6.46 -2.15
CA SER A 266 12.75 7.52 -1.17
C SER A 266 11.57 7.22 -0.25
N LEU A 267 11.87 6.88 1.00
CA LEU A 267 10.88 6.65 2.04
C LEU A 267 10.04 7.91 2.30
N PRO A 268 10.59 9.14 2.39
CA PRO A 268 9.77 10.35 2.56
C PRO A 268 8.68 10.52 1.49
N LEU A 269 8.98 10.23 0.22
CA LEU A 269 8.00 10.29 -0.85
C LEU A 269 6.91 9.21 -0.69
N LEU A 270 7.29 8.00 -0.29
CA LEU A 270 6.33 6.94 0.01
C LEU A 270 5.42 7.32 1.18
N LEU A 271 5.96 7.86 2.27
CA LEU A 271 5.17 8.28 3.43
C LEU A 271 4.14 9.35 3.06
N LEU A 272 4.50 10.29 2.18
CA LEU A 272 3.55 11.30 1.70
C LEU A 272 2.48 10.71 0.79
N ALA A 273 2.86 9.84 -0.16
CA ALA A 273 1.87 9.13 -0.96
C ALA A 273 0.93 8.32 -0.05
N HIS A 274 1.47 7.68 0.98
CA HIS A 274 0.72 6.90 1.95
C HIS A 274 -0.27 7.75 2.73
N LEU A 275 0.14 8.91 3.25
CA LEU A 275 -0.75 9.76 4.05
C LEU A 275 -1.84 10.46 3.23
N PHE A 276 -1.62 10.73 1.94
CA PHE A 276 -2.51 11.61 1.18
C PHE A 276 -3.21 10.93 0.00
N ALA A 277 -2.71 9.79 -0.47
CA ALA A 277 -3.33 9.02 -1.57
C ALA A 277 -4.06 7.77 -1.07
N PHE A 278 -3.55 7.08 -0.04
CA PHE A 278 -4.06 5.77 0.37
C PHE A 278 -5.27 5.77 1.35
N PRO A 279 -5.49 6.75 2.24
CA PRO A 279 -6.54 6.67 3.27
C PRO A 279 -7.96 6.67 2.71
N ARG A 280 -8.13 7.01 1.43
CA ARG A 280 -9.41 6.94 0.75
C ARG A 280 -9.98 5.52 0.70
N PHE A 281 -9.13 4.50 0.65
CA PHE A 281 -9.58 3.13 0.48
C PHE A 281 -10.11 2.48 1.76
N GLY A 282 -10.26 3.24 2.85
CA GLY A 282 -10.83 2.72 4.10
C GLY A 282 -9.90 1.74 4.82
N ILE A 283 -8.59 1.86 4.57
CA ILE A 283 -7.53 1.23 5.36
C ILE A 283 -7.22 2.11 6.58
#